data_AF-A0AAD5S4R9-F1
#
_entry.id   AF-A0AAD5S4R9-F1
#
_cell.length_a   1.000
_cell.length_b   1.000
_cell.length_c   1.000
_cell.angle_alpha   90.00
_cell.angle_beta   90.00
_cell.angle_gamma   90.00
#
_symmetry.space_group_name_H-M   'P 1'
#
loop_
_entity.id
_entity.type
_entity.pdbx_description
1 polymer ?
#
loop_
_entity_poly.entity_id
_entity_poly.type
_entity_poly.pdbx_seq_one_letter_code
_entity_poly.pdbx_strand_id
1 'polypeptide(L)'
;MSALRPTFTRLTSSLRPSLTSALRPTLTPTQSPILIQSRSVNAHVGAGLKEITIVKDNFRISLELRKEANKYLNMSQKHKSAFVPPARGSITDPTSFLTAIGRDCVTVADKFPDWDSIFTMTSKAMNEAGIKPPMRKYILSWREWYRRGAEPYEVKIRPRQQHYKKARAIIDLARKRRAGLA
;
A
#
# COMPACT_ATOMS: atom_id res chain seq x y z
N MET A 1 1.78 40.93 -40.70
CA MET A 1 1.21 39.76 -41.40
C MET A 1 0.47 38.92 -40.36
N SER A 2 -0.85 39.14 -40.27
CA SER A 2 -1.73 38.53 -39.27
C SER A 2 -2.05 37.08 -39.65
N ALA A 3 -1.68 36.13 -38.79
CA ALA A 3 -2.03 34.72 -38.97
C ALA A 3 -3.36 34.42 -38.27
N LEU A 4 -4.36 34.08 -39.10
CA LEU A 4 -5.70 33.63 -38.71
C LEU A 4 -5.62 32.33 -37.89
N ARG A 5 -6.27 32.31 -36.73
CA ARG A 5 -6.45 31.09 -35.92
C ARG A 5 -7.64 30.28 -36.47
N PRO A 6 -7.53 28.97 -36.68
CA PRO A 6 -8.67 28.15 -37.07
C PRO A 6 -9.60 27.90 -35.88
N THR A 7 -10.87 28.25 -36.06
CA THR A 7 -12.00 27.96 -35.18
C THR A 7 -12.44 26.50 -35.37
N PHE A 8 -12.27 25.67 -34.35
CA PHE A 8 -12.85 24.33 -34.32
C PHE A 8 -14.29 24.39 -33.80
N THR A 9 -15.25 24.21 -34.69
CA THR A 9 -16.67 24.02 -34.37
C THR A 9 -16.87 22.63 -33.74
N ARG A 10 -17.43 22.62 -32.53
CA ARG A 10 -17.70 21.40 -31.76
C ARG A 10 -19.11 20.91 -32.09
N LEU A 11 -19.23 19.90 -32.96
CA LEU A 11 -20.51 19.24 -33.21
C LEU A 11 -20.93 18.42 -31.99
N THR A 12 -22.07 18.80 -31.41
CA THR A 12 -22.79 18.04 -30.39
C THR A 12 -23.66 16.99 -31.08
N SER A 13 -23.34 15.71 -30.96
CA SER A 13 -24.30 14.63 -31.24
C SER A 13 -24.71 13.97 -29.94
N SER A 14 -25.83 14.46 -29.40
CA SER A 14 -26.72 13.72 -28.52
C SER A 14 -27.18 12.47 -29.26
N LEU A 15 -27.01 11.29 -28.66
CA LEU A 15 -27.90 10.14 -28.83
C LEU A 15 -27.61 9.14 -27.70
N ARG A 16 -28.41 9.16 -26.63
CA ARG A 16 -28.54 8.05 -25.68
C ARG A 16 -29.76 7.23 -26.09
N PRO A 17 -29.61 5.95 -26.44
CA PRO A 17 -30.73 5.03 -26.41
C PRO A 17 -30.99 4.56 -24.97
N SER A 18 -32.27 4.59 -24.62
CA SER A 18 -32.85 4.18 -23.37
C SER A 18 -33.24 2.70 -23.39
N LEU A 19 -33.34 2.13 -22.18
CA LEU A 19 -34.09 0.93 -21.79
C LEU A 19 -33.68 -0.43 -22.37
N THR A 20 -33.12 -1.29 -21.51
CA THR A 20 -33.75 -2.61 -21.29
C THR A 20 -33.48 -3.10 -19.88
N SER A 21 -34.54 -3.13 -19.08
CA SER A 21 -34.62 -3.83 -17.79
C SER A 21 -34.71 -5.33 -18.07
N ALA A 22 -33.68 -6.08 -17.72
CA ALA A 22 -33.67 -7.54 -17.81
C ALA A 22 -33.46 -8.13 -16.42
N LEU A 23 -34.60 -8.53 -15.83
CA LEU A 23 -34.81 -9.76 -15.06
C LEU A 23 -33.61 -10.28 -14.25
N ARG A 24 -33.64 -9.99 -12.94
CA ARG A 24 -32.83 -10.66 -11.92
C ARG A 24 -33.47 -12.02 -11.61
N PRO A 25 -32.84 -13.17 -11.89
CA PRO A 25 -33.31 -14.45 -11.38
C PRO A 25 -33.04 -14.53 -9.88
N THR A 26 -34.11 -14.68 -9.11
CA THR A 26 -34.12 -15.08 -7.71
C THR A 26 -33.56 -16.48 -7.57
N LEU A 27 -32.37 -16.61 -6.98
CA LEU A 27 -31.87 -17.89 -6.48
C LEU A 27 -32.33 -18.05 -5.03
N THR A 28 -33.13 -19.09 -4.83
CA THR A 28 -33.58 -19.60 -3.53
C THR A 28 -32.41 -20.19 -2.75
N PRO A 29 -32.34 -20.03 -1.42
CA PRO A 29 -31.42 -20.81 -0.61
C PRO A 29 -32.03 -22.21 -0.41
N THR A 30 -31.55 -23.17 -1.20
CA THR A 30 -31.79 -24.59 -0.93
C THR A 30 -31.01 -24.97 0.32
N GLN A 31 -31.71 -25.06 1.45
CA GLN A 31 -31.22 -25.76 2.63
C GLN A 31 -31.27 -27.26 2.35
N SER A 32 -30.10 -27.88 2.26
CA SER A 32 -29.95 -29.32 2.41
C SER A 32 -28.97 -29.57 3.58
N PRO A 33 -29.41 -30.24 4.66
CA PRO A 33 -28.57 -30.53 5.80
C PRO A 33 -27.62 -31.67 5.44
N ILE A 34 -26.34 -31.37 5.26
CA ILE A 34 -25.33 -32.42 5.12
C ILE A 34 -25.03 -32.95 6.53
N LEU A 35 -25.53 -34.17 6.73
CA LEU A 35 -25.26 -35.07 7.84
C LEU A 35 -23.75 -35.17 8.09
N ILE A 36 -23.31 -34.69 9.26
CA ILE A 36 -21.96 -34.91 9.79
C ILE A 36 -21.84 -36.39 10.12
N GLN A 37 -21.24 -37.18 9.24
CA GLN A 37 -20.70 -38.49 9.61
C GLN A 37 -19.32 -38.29 10.23
N SER A 38 -19.29 -38.40 11.55
CA SER A 38 -18.10 -38.51 12.38
C SER A 38 -17.29 -39.75 12.01
N ARG A 39 -16.34 -39.59 11.09
CA ARG A 39 -15.27 -40.58 10.91
C ARG A 39 -14.10 -40.21 11.81
N SER A 40 -14.11 -40.83 12.99
CA SER A 40 -12.96 -40.90 13.89
C SER A 40 -11.77 -41.52 13.15
N VAL A 41 -10.70 -40.75 13.00
CA VAL A 41 -9.34 -41.25 12.77
C VAL A 41 -8.42 -40.54 13.76
N ASN A 42 -8.28 -41.16 14.93
CA ASN A 42 -7.16 -40.93 15.83
C ASN A 42 -5.89 -41.46 15.16
N ALA A 43 -4.95 -40.58 14.79
CA ALA A 43 -3.52 -40.78 14.99
C ALA A 43 -2.73 -39.54 14.54
N HIS A 44 -1.72 -39.21 15.34
CA HIS A 44 -0.63 -38.22 15.17
C HIS A 44 -0.76 -36.95 16.03
N VAL A 45 -0.42 -37.17 17.30
CA VAL A 45 -0.07 -36.20 18.33
C VAL A 45 1.13 -35.35 17.87
N GLY A 46 1.01 -34.01 17.89
CA GLY A 46 2.21 -33.15 17.97
C GLY A 46 2.26 -31.80 17.23
N ALA A 47 1.18 -31.25 16.64
CA ALA A 47 1.30 -29.97 15.89
C ALA A 47 0.10 -29.00 15.98
N GLY A 48 -0.78 -29.12 16.99
CA GLY A 48 -2.11 -28.46 16.96
C GLY A 48 -2.31 -27.18 17.79
N LEU A 49 -1.34 -26.72 18.59
CA LEU A 49 -1.57 -25.60 19.54
C LEU A 49 -1.06 -24.23 19.07
N LYS A 50 -0.42 -24.15 17.90
CA LYS A 50 0.10 -22.87 17.38
C LYS A 50 -0.92 -22.16 16.46
N GLU A 51 -1.70 -22.89 15.67
CA GLU A 51 -2.65 -22.27 14.72
C GLU A 51 -3.85 -21.58 15.39
N ILE A 52 -4.41 -22.14 16.45
CA ILE A 52 -5.60 -21.57 17.13
C ILE A 52 -5.25 -20.26 17.86
N THR A 53 -4.03 -20.15 18.36
CA THR A 53 -3.51 -18.94 19.03
C THR A 53 -3.32 -17.81 18.03
N ILE A 54 -2.77 -18.11 16.84
CA ILE A 54 -2.54 -17.14 15.75
C ILE A 54 -3.84 -16.45 15.33
N VAL A 55 -4.97 -17.17 15.22
CA VAL A 55 -6.25 -16.58 14.78
C VAL A 55 -6.86 -15.66 15.85
N LYS A 56 -6.79 -16.02 17.14
CA LYS A 56 -7.30 -15.17 18.24
C LYS A 56 -6.43 -13.92 18.44
N ASP A 57 -5.13 -14.03 18.23
CA ASP A 57 -4.20 -12.91 18.33
C ASP A 57 -4.42 -11.93 17.16
N ASN A 58 -4.63 -12.42 15.94
CA ASN A 58 -4.98 -11.59 14.79
C ASN A 58 -6.27 -10.78 15.00
N PHE A 59 -7.29 -11.38 15.63
CA PHE A 59 -8.55 -10.68 15.92
C PHE A 59 -8.36 -9.58 16.98
N ARG A 60 -7.58 -9.84 18.04
CA ARG A 60 -7.26 -8.84 19.07
C ARG A 60 -6.39 -7.70 18.53
N ILE A 61 -5.37 -8.03 17.73
CA ILE A 61 -4.52 -7.06 17.02
C ILE A 61 -5.39 -6.15 16.16
N SER A 62 -6.36 -6.71 15.42
CA SER A 62 -7.25 -5.92 14.57
C SER A 62 -8.11 -4.90 15.33
N LEU A 63 -8.49 -5.20 16.59
CA LEU A 63 -9.32 -4.33 17.41
C LEU A 63 -8.52 -3.15 17.98
N GLU A 64 -7.32 -3.41 18.51
CA GLU A 64 -6.43 -2.36 19.02
C GLU A 64 -5.92 -1.46 17.89
N LEU A 65 -5.57 -2.03 16.73
CA LEU A 65 -5.25 -1.26 15.52
C LEU A 65 -6.37 -0.31 15.13
N ARG A 66 -7.63 -0.76 15.19
CA ARG A 66 -8.79 0.06 14.86
C ARG A 66 -9.02 1.17 15.89
N LYS A 67 -8.83 0.89 17.19
CA LYS A 67 -8.91 1.90 18.24
C LYS A 67 -7.83 2.97 18.09
N GLU A 68 -6.58 2.56 17.86
CA GLU A 68 -5.45 3.46 17.60
C GLU A 68 -5.66 4.31 16.35
N ALA A 69 -6.12 3.69 15.26
CA ALA A 69 -6.43 4.38 14.02
C ALA A 69 -7.54 5.42 14.24
N ASN A 70 -8.62 5.05 14.93
CA ASN A 70 -9.69 5.98 15.27
C ASN A 70 -9.20 7.12 16.16
N LYS A 71 -8.35 6.82 17.16
CA LYS A 71 -7.68 7.84 17.97
C LYS A 71 -6.92 8.81 17.07
N TYR A 72 -6.08 8.30 16.18
CA TYR A 72 -5.32 9.13 15.25
C TYR A 72 -6.21 10.02 14.35
N LEU A 73 -7.27 9.44 13.77
CA LEU A 73 -8.19 10.15 12.88
C LEU A 73 -8.92 11.28 13.59
N ASN A 74 -9.33 11.07 14.85
CA ASN A 74 -10.10 12.00 15.67
C ASN A 74 -9.25 13.08 16.37
N MET A 75 -7.92 13.01 16.31
CA MET A 75 -7.06 14.07 16.88
C MET A 75 -7.09 15.36 16.05
N SER A 76 -6.79 16.49 16.69
CA SER A 76 -6.56 17.76 15.99
C SER A 76 -5.25 17.71 15.17
N GLN A 77 -5.23 18.45 14.05
CA GLN A 77 -4.11 18.48 13.11
C GLN A 77 -2.76 18.81 13.77
N LYS A 78 -2.77 19.68 14.79
CA LYS A 78 -1.58 20.05 15.57
C LYS A 78 -0.93 18.83 16.26
N HIS A 79 -1.75 17.89 16.72
CA HIS A 79 -1.28 16.68 17.42
C HIS A 79 -0.94 15.54 16.45
N LYS A 80 -1.48 15.54 15.23
CA LYS A 80 -1.20 14.50 14.23
C LYS A 80 0.25 14.50 13.76
N SER A 81 0.89 15.67 13.66
CA SER A 81 2.30 15.76 13.24
C SER A 81 3.26 15.13 14.25
N ALA A 82 2.99 15.32 15.55
CA ALA A 82 3.77 14.79 16.66
C ALA A 82 3.39 13.35 17.06
N PHE A 83 2.32 12.80 16.48
CA PHE A 83 1.89 11.45 16.82
C PHE A 83 2.82 10.40 16.22
N VAL A 84 3.41 9.61 17.13
CA VAL A 84 4.20 8.43 16.80
C VAL A 84 3.38 7.19 17.17
N PRO A 85 3.01 6.35 16.20
CA PRO A 85 2.34 5.09 16.48
C PRO A 85 3.33 4.07 17.08
N PRO A 86 2.87 3.19 17.98
CA PRO A 86 3.71 2.13 18.51
C PRO A 86 4.17 1.17 17.41
N ALA A 87 5.28 0.48 17.67
CA ALA A 87 5.71 -0.68 16.89
C ALA A 87 4.68 -1.81 17.01
N ARG A 88 4.35 -2.49 15.91
CA ARG A 88 3.26 -3.48 15.86
C ARG A 88 3.65 -4.68 15.00
N GLY A 89 3.16 -5.85 15.40
CA GLY A 89 3.44 -7.12 14.73
C GLY A 89 4.93 -7.45 14.77
N SER A 90 5.50 -7.84 13.62
CA SER A 90 6.92 -8.16 13.45
C SER A 90 7.81 -6.94 13.16
N ILE A 91 7.24 -5.74 13.15
CA ILE A 91 7.93 -4.51 12.75
C ILE A 91 8.24 -3.70 14.01
N THR A 92 9.47 -3.87 14.50
CA THR A 92 9.99 -3.14 15.67
C THR A 92 11.02 -2.09 15.26
N ASP A 93 11.79 -2.37 14.21
CA ASP A 93 12.92 -1.54 13.80
C ASP A 93 12.59 -0.69 12.57
N PRO A 94 13.22 0.51 12.42
CA PRO A 94 13.06 1.33 11.23
C PRO A 94 13.47 0.57 9.94
N THR A 95 14.53 -0.23 10.00
CA THR A 95 14.99 -1.07 8.88
C THR A 95 13.94 -2.11 8.50
N SER A 96 13.27 -2.73 9.48
CA SER A 96 12.22 -3.71 9.23
C SER A 96 11.01 -3.08 8.52
N PHE A 97 10.64 -1.85 8.90
CA PHE A 97 9.57 -1.09 8.25
C PHE A 97 9.92 -0.73 6.80
N LEU A 98 11.14 -0.22 6.57
CA LEU A 98 11.60 0.15 5.22
C LEU A 98 11.74 -1.06 4.30
N THR A 99 12.06 -2.23 4.86
CA THR A 99 12.08 -3.50 4.13
C THR A 99 10.66 -3.95 3.75
N ALA A 100 9.72 -3.88 4.70
CA ALA A 100 8.33 -4.30 4.48
C ALA A 100 7.61 -3.49 3.38
N ILE A 101 7.87 -2.18 3.28
CA ILE A 101 7.27 -1.33 2.22
C ILE A 101 7.93 -1.50 0.85
N GLY A 102 9.15 -2.06 0.79
CA GLY A 102 9.92 -2.32 -0.44
C GLY A 102 10.37 -1.06 -1.21
N ARG A 103 10.45 -1.18 -2.54
CA ARG A 103 10.90 -0.11 -3.46
C ARG A 103 12.29 0.48 -3.16
N ASP A 104 13.23 -0.39 -2.78
CA ASP A 104 14.61 -0.05 -2.46
C ASP A 104 14.77 0.94 -1.29
N CYS A 105 13.73 1.10 -0.45
CA CYS A 105 13.77 2.01 0.70
C CYS A 105 14.75 1.56 1.79
N VAL A 106 15.20 0.30 1.76
CA VAL A 106 16.24 -0.23 2.65
C VAL A 106 17.56 0.52 2.47
N THR A 107 17.84 1.04 1.28
CA THR A 107 19.08 1.79 0.98
C THR A 107 19.25 3.08 1.78
N VAL A 108 18.18 3.60 2.39
CA VAL A 108 18.21 4.81 3.22
C VAL A 108 18.01 4.49 4.71
N ALA A 109 18.02 3.22 5.11
CA ALA A 109 17.84 2.82 6.50
C ALA A 109 18.87 3.46 7.44
N ASP A 110 20.12 3.61 7.00
CA ASP A 110 21.21 4.24 7.76
C ASP A 110 20.93 5.69 8.17
N LYS A 111 19.95 6.36 7.53
CA LYS A 111 19.56 7.73 7.84
C LYS A 111 18.53 7.81 8.97
N PHE A 112 17.96 6.68 9.41
CA PHE A 112 16.94 6.59 10.43
C PHE A 112 17.43 5.73 11.60
N PRO A 113 18.00 6.32 12.66
CA PRO A 113 18.54 5.56 13.78
C PRO A 113 17.42 4.90 14.60
N ASP A 114 16.32 5.61 14.84
CA ASP A 114 15.28 5.20 15.79
C ASP A 114 13.90 5.10 15.14
N TRP A 115 12.99 4.37 15.79
CA TRP A 115 11.57 4.32 15.39
C TRP A 115 10.92 5.71 15.40
N ASP A 116 11.19 6.54 16.41
CA ASP A 116 10.63 7.88 16.47
C ASP A 116 11.15 8.78 15.35
N SER A 117 12.39 8.56 14.92
CA SER A 117 13.02 9.31 13.83
C SER A 117 12.25 9.12 12.51
N ILE A 118 11.78 7.90 12.20
CA ILE A 118 11.05 7.65 10.96
C ILE A 118 9.72 8.40 10.93
N PHE A 119 9.02 8.53 12.07
CA PHE A 119 7.70 9.17 12.17
C PHE A 119 7.75 10.67 12.44
N THR A 120 8.89 11.20 12.87
CA THR A 120 9.04 12.63 13.18
C THR A 120 9.75 13.40 12.07
N MET A 121 10.67 12.77 11.33
CA MET A 121 11.50 13.47 10.35
C MET A 121 10.66 14.13 9.24
N THR A 122 10.95 15.38 8.93
CA THR A 122 10.20 16.17 7.94
C THR A 122 10.71 15.91 6.52
N SER A 123 9.91 16.27 5.50
CA SER A 123 10.38 16.17 4.10
C SER A 123 11.61 17.03 3.82
N LYS A 124 11.86 18.11 4.57
CA LYS A 124 13.04 18.98 4.43
C LYS A 124 14.28 18.28 4.99
N ALA A 125 14.20 17.77 6.22
CA ALA A 125 15.27 16.99 6.84
C ALA A 125 15.65 15.76 6.00
N MET A 126 14.66 15.06 5.43
CA MET A 126 14.91 13.96 4.49
C MET A 126 15.62 14.41 3.20
N ASN A 127 15.36 15.63 2.74
CA ASN A 127 16.04 16.18 1.56
C ASN A 127 17.51 16.50 1.87
N GLU A 128 17.76 17.10 3.03
CA GLU A 128 19.11 17.40 3.54
C GLU A 128 19.93 16.11 3.75
N ALA A 129 19.29 15.03 4.20
CA ALA A 129 19.89 13.70 4.31
C ALA A 129 20.17 13.01 2.95
N GLY A 130 19.82 13.62 1.81
CA GLY A 130 20.09 13.09 0.47
C GLY A 130 19.05 12.09 -0.05
N ILE A 131 17.91 11.91 0.63
CA ILE A 131 16.86 10.97 0.20
C ILE A 131 16.14 11.52 -1.02
N LYS A 132 16.11 10.79 -2.13
CA LYS A 132 15.51 11.25 -3.40
C LYS A 132 13.99 11.57 -3.25
N PRO A 133 13.46 12.59 -3.96
CA PRO A 133 12.05 12.97 -3.88
C PRO A 133 11.00 11.85 -4.00
N PRO A 134 11.10 10.87 -4.95
CA PRO A 134 10.09 9.80 -5.06
C PRO A 134 10.07 8.90 -3.82
N MET A 135 11.22 8.61 -3.23
CA MET A 135 11.35 7.79 -2.04
C MET A 135 10.79 8.51 -0.81
N ARG A 136 11.06 9.82 -0.66
CA ARG A 136 10.47 10.63 0.42
C ARG A 136 8.94 10.60 0.39
N LYS A 137 8.33 10.86 -0.77
CA LYS A 137 6.87 10.83 -0.93
C LYS A 137 6.29 9.47 -0.57
N TYR A 138 6.97 8.40 -0.95
CA TYR A 138 6.54 7.04 -0.68
C TYR A 138 6.58 6.71 0.82
N ILE A 139 7.70 6.99 1.50
CA ILE A 139 7.85 6.79 2.94
C ILE A 139 6.82 7.61 3.73
N LEU A 140 6.62 8.89 3.37
CA LEU A 140 5.63 9.75 4.04
C LEU A 140 4.19 9.25 3.87
N SER A 141 3.86 8.73 2.69
CA SER A 141 2.53 8.14 2.44
C SER A 141 2.32 6.88 3.29
N TRP A 142 3.34 6.03 3.39
CA TRP A 142 3.30 4.83 4.24
C TRP A 142 3.23 5.14 5.72
N ARG A 143 3.94 6.16 6.20
CA ARG A 143 3.80 6.64 7.59
C ARG A 143 2.36 7.02 7.90
N GLU A 144 1.70 7.72 6.99
CA GLU A 144 0.30 8.11 7.16
C GLU A 144 -0.64 6.90 7.18
N TRP A 145 -0.44 5.94 6.28
CA TRP A 145 -1.21 4.71 6.27
C TRP A 145 -0.99 3.88 7.53
N TYR A 146 0.25 3.82 8.03
CA TYR A 146 0.59 3.15 9.26
C TYR A 146 -0.10 3.81 10.47
N ARG A 147 -0.09 5.15 10.56
CA ARG A 147 -0.85 5.88 11.60
C ARG A 147 -2.35 5.59 11.56
N ARG A 148 -2.89 5.29 10.38
CA ARG A 148 -4.30 4.88 10.16
C ARG A 148 -4.56 3.40 10.39
N GLY A 149 -3.57 2.64 10.86
CA GLY A 149 -3.71 1.21 11.16
C GLY A 149 -3.55 0.28 9.97
N ALA A 150 -3.04 0.75 8.82
CA ALA A 150 -2.70 -0.12 7.70
C ALA A 150 -1.33 -0.79 7.95
N GLU A 151 -1.26 -2.10 7.69
CA GLU A 151 -0.02 -2.85 7.80
C GLU A 151 0.89 -2.58 6.59
N PRO A 152 2.21 -2.38 6.79
CA PRO A 152 3.16 -2.19 5.70
C PRO A 152 3.27 -3.44 4.81
N TYR A 153 3.14 -3.24 3.50
CA TYR A 153 3.38 -4.29 2.51
C TYR A 153 3.99 -3.71 1.24
N GLU A 154 4.67 -4.54 0.45
CA GLU A 154 5.26 -4.07 -0.80
C GLU A 154 4.19 -3.86 -1.88
N VAL A 155 3.98 -2.60 -2.26
CA VAL A 155 3.10 -2.27 -3.40
C VAL A 155 3.89 -2.43 -4.71
N LYS A 156 3.73 -3.61 -5.32
CA LYS A 156 4.27 -3.94 -6.65
C LYS A 156 3.86 -2.91 -7.68
N ILE A 157 4.81 -2.51 -8.53
CA ILE A 157 4.55 -1.57 -9.62
C ILE A 157 3.63 -2.25 -10.64
N ARG A 158 2.63 -1.54 -11.17
CA ARG A 158 1.73 -2.06 -12.21
C ARG A 158 2.55 -2.59 -13.41
N PRO A 159 2.22 -3.76 -13.99
CA PRO A 159 3.03 -4.39 -15.05
C PRO A 159 3.35 -3.47 -16.24
N ARG A 160 2.34 -2.73 -16.74
CA ARG A 160 2.52 -1.75 -17.82
C ARG A 160 3.56 -0.68 -17.49
N GLN A 161 3.58 -0.22 -16.25
CA GLN A 161 4.54 0.78 -15.78
C GLN A 161 5.93 0.18 -15.62
N GLN A 162 6.04 -1.10 -15.23
CA GLN A 162 7.32 -1.81 -15.20
C GLN A 162 7.93 -1.89 -16.61
N HIS A 163 7.14 -2.26 -17.62
CA HIS A 163 7.58 -2.29 -19.01
C HIS A 163 8.12 -0.93 -19.46
N TYR A 164 7.39 0.17 -19.18
CA TYR A 164 7.85 1.52 -19.49
C TYR A 164 9.20 1.86 -18.82
N LYS A 165 9.37 1.52 -17.54
CA LYS A 165 10.65 1.74 -16.82
C LYS A 165 11.80 0.97 -17.46
N LYS A 166 11.59 -0.30 -17.82
CA LYS A 166 12.59 -1.13 -18.51
C LYS A 166 12.96 -0.54 -19.86
N ALA A 167 11.97 -0.20 -20.68
CA ALA A 167 12.19 0.43 -21.98
C ALA A 167 12.96 1.75 -21.84
N ARG A 168 12.61 2.59 -20.85
CA ARG A 168 13.32 3.85 -20.60
C ARG A 168 14.77 3.63 -20.18
N ALA A 169 15.03 2.67 -19.29
CA ALA A 169 16.39 2.33 -18.85
C ALA A 169 17.26 1.85 -20.01
N ILE A 170 16.72 1.05 -20.93
CA ILE A 170 17.42 0.60 -22.15
C ILE A 170 17.80 1.80 -23.04
N ILE A 171 16.85 2.70 -23.28
CA ILE A 171 17.10 3.92 -24.08
C ILE A 171 18.17 4.80 -23.41
N ASP A 172 18.09 4.98 -22.10
CA ASP A 172 19.03 5.80 -21.36
C ASP A 172 20.44 5.18 -21.34
N LEU A 173 20.57 3.85 -21.26
CA LEU A 173 21.85 3.15 -21.41
C LEU A 173 22.44 3.35 -22.82
N ALA A 174 21.62 3.21 -23.87
CA ALA A 174 22.06 3.44 -25.25
C ALA A 174 22.56 4.88 -25.46
N ARG A 175 21.90 5.87 -24.84
CA ARG A 175 22.34 7.27 -24.84
C ARG A 175 23.69 7.45 -24.14
N LYS A 176 23.87 6.84 -22.96
CA LYS A 176 25.15 6.92 -22.22
C LYS A 176 26.31 6.28 -22.99
N ARG A 177 26.10 5.10 -23.60
CA ARG A 177 27.10 4.43 -24.46
C ARG A 177 27.50 5.30 -25.64
N ARG A 178 26.53 5.92 -26.32
CA ARG A 178 26.80 6.85 -27.43
C ARG A 178 27.60 8.08 -27.00
N ALA A 179 27.42 8.54 -25.77
CA ALA A 179 28.15 9.67 -25.19
C ALA A 179 29.51 9.29 -24.57
N GLY A 180 29.92 8.01 -24.61
CA GLY A 180 31.17 7.54 -24.00
C GLY A 180 31.21 7.58 -22.47
N LEU A 181 30.05 7.70 -21.81
CA LEU A 181 29.94 7.82 -20.35
C LEU A 181 29.79 6.47 -19.63
N ALA A 182 29.69 5.36 -20.37
CA ALA A 182 29.37 4.02 -19.87
C ALA A 182 30.12 2.94 -20.64
#